data_AF-A0A402ADU7-F1
#
_entry.id   AF-A0A402ADU7-F1
#
_cell.length_a   1.000
_cell.length_b   1.000
_cell.length_c   1.000
_cell.angle_alpha   90.00
_cell.angle_beta   90.00
_cell.angle_gamma   90.00
#
_symmetry.space_group_name_H-M   'P 1'
#
loop_
_entity.id
_entity.type
_entity.pdbx_description
1 polymer ?
#
loop_
_entity_poly.entity_id
_entity_poly.type
_entity_poly.pdbx_seq_one_letter_code
_entity_poly.pdbx_strand_id
1 'polypeptide(L)'
;MDGDLQDDPQEIPRYLEKLDEGYDLVTGWKFPRLDPISKTFPSRIFNGMVNKLTGVHLHDINCGFKAYRREVIEDPHLKLYGDFHRFIPVIAQSRGFRVAEIKVTHHPRQFGVSKFGAKRFAQGLIDLMNILFLTTFLRRPLRLFARLVSGPLYWVFWSTSLLCYVVTSGFMSQSISSQCCLWVSS
;
A
#
# COMPACT_ATOMS: atom_id res chain seq x y z
N MET A 1 11.51 -21.25 3.06
CA MET A 1 12.00 -21.71 4.37
C MET A 1 13.44 -21.26 4.45
N ASP A 2 13.76 -20.51 5.50
CA ASP A 2 15.12 -19.98 5.69
C ASP A 2 16.03 -21.05 6.30
N GLY A 3 17.31 -21.02 5.96
CA GLY A 3 18.32 -21.95 6.49
C GLY A 3 18.81 -21.62 7.91
N ASP A 4 18.17 -20.69 8.62
CA ASP A 4 18.60 -20.21 9.94
C ASP A 4 17.92 -20.92 11.13
N LEU A 5 17.27 -22.07 10.85
CA LEU A 5 16.60 -22.96 11.80
C LEU A 5 15.48 -22.31 12.62
N GLN A 6 14.96 -21.14 12.20
CA GLN A 6 13.80 -20.53 12.84
C GLN A 6 12.47 -21.15 12.41
N ASP A 7 12.43 -21.69 11.19
CA ASP A 7 11.24 -22.29 10.60
C ASP A 7 11.23 -23.79 10.90
N ASP A 8 10.11 -24.31 11.40
CA ASP A 8 9.95 -25.73 11.69
C ASP A 8 9.51 -26.50 10.42
N PRO A 9 10.32 -27.44 9.90
CA PRO A 9 9.94 -28.26 8.75
C PRO A 9 8.69 -29.12 8.98
N GLN A 10 8.31 -29.38 10.24
CA GLN A 10 7.08 -30.10 10.58
C GLN A 10 5.82 -29.32 10.19
N GLU A 11 5.92 -28.03 9.91
CA GLU A 11 4.81 -27.21 9.43
C GLU A 11 4.53 -27.42 7.93
N ILE A 12 5.47 -28.00 7.15
CA ILE A 12 5.33 -28.19 5.69
C ILE A 12 4.00 -28.88 5.31
N PRO A 13 3.57 -29.99 5.94
CA PRO A 13 2.30 -30.63 5.62
C PRO A 13 1.09 -29.68 5.72
N ARG A 14 1.07 -28.79 6.71
CA ARG A 14 -0.02 -27.80 6.88
C ARG A 14 -0.06 -26.76 5.76
N TYR A 15 1.10 -26.41 5.18
CA TYR A 15 1.13 -25.57 3.98
C TYR A 15 0.55 -26.31 2.77
N LEU A 16 0.89 -27.59 2.61
CA LEU A 16 0.39 -28.41 1.49
C LEU A 16 -1.12 -28.63 1.58
N GLU A 17 -1.63 -28.99 2.77
CA GLU A 17 -3.08 -29.10 3.03
C GLU A 17 -3.80 -27.80 2.66
N LYS A 18 -3.22 -26.65 3.02
CA LYS A 18 -3.82 -25.36 2.71
C LYS A 18 -3.78 -25.04 1.22
N LEU A 19 -2.75 -25.47 0.50
CA LEU A 19 -2.76 -25.39 -0.96
C LEU A 19 -3.85 -26.28 -1.55
N ASP A 20 -4.05 -27.49 -1.03
CA ASP A 20 -5.05 -28.45 -1.50
C ASP A 20 -6.51 -27.99 -1.30
N GLU A 21 -6.77 -27.07 -0.36
CA GLU A 21 -8.05 -26.35 -0.26
C GLU A 21 -8.34 -25.40 -1.46
N GLY A 22 -7.42 -25.32 -2.41
CA GLY A 22 -7.55 -24.50 -3.62
C GLY A 22 -6.95 -23.11 -3.48
N TYR A 23 -6.01 -22.91 -2.56
CA TYR A 23 -5.16 -21.72 -2.53
C TYR A 23 -3.94 -21.92 -3.43
N ASP A 24 -3.45 -20.82 -3.99
CA ASP A 24 -2.31 -20.81 -4.92
C ASP A 24 -1.00 -20.46 -4.23
N LEU A 25 -1.09 -19.70 -3.13
CA LEU A 25 0.04 -19.27 -2.32
C LEU A 25 -0.35 -19.28 -0.85
N VAL A 26 0.48 -19.87 -0.01
CA VAL A 26 0.28 -19.91 1.44
C VAL A 26 1.51 -19.31 2.13
N THR A 27 1.30 -18.33 3.00
CA THR A 27 2.38 -17.70 3.80
C THR A 27 2.23 -18.03 5.27
N GLY A 28 3.36 -18.08 5.98
CA GLY A 28 3.37 -18.23 7.43
C GLY A 28 3.10 -16.91 8.13
N TRP A 29 2.48 -17.02 9.30
CA TRP A 29 2.41 -15.96 10.30
C TRP A 29 2.98 -16.48 11.62
N LYS A 30 4.08 -15.86 12.04
CA LYS A 30 4.77 -16.15 13.30
C LYS A 30 3.86 -15.86 14.49
N PHE A 31 3.39 -16.90 15.17
CA PHE A 31 2.49 -16.78 16.31
C PHE A 31 2.76 -17.86 17.39
N PRO A 32 2.87 -17.50 18.69
CA PRO A 32 2.91 -16.14 19.23
C PRO A 32 4.25 -15.46 18.90
N ARG A 33 4.21 -14.14 18.68
CA ARG A 33 5.42 -13.38 18.36
C ARG A 33 6.16 -12.99 19.63
N LEU A 34 7.31 -13.62 19.87
CA LEU A 34 8.15 -13.42 21.06
C LEU A 34 9.18 -12.28 20.91
N ASP A 35 9.10 -11.49 19.84
CA ASP A 35 10.00 -10.35 19.60
C ASP A 35 9.70 -9.17 20.55
N PRO A 36 10.70 -8.34 20.89
CA PRO A 36 10.50 -7.14 21.70
C PRO A 36 9.56 -6.12 21.03
N ILE A 37 8.85 -5.34 21.85
CA ILE A 37 7.85 -4.35 21.43
C ILE A 37 8.43 -3.34 20.41
N SER A 38 9.70 -2.97 20.58
CA SER A 38 10.42 -2.06 19.68
C SER A 38 10.50 -2.55 18.23
N LYS A 39 10.40 -3.88 18.00
CA LYS A 39 10.37 -4.48 16.67
C LYS A 39 8.97 -4.82 16.20
N THR A 40 8.11 -5.27 17.12
CA THR A 40 6.74 -5.67 16.75
C THR A 40 5.87 -4.47 16.39
N PHE A 41 6.01 -3.33 17.08
CA PHE A 41 5.17 -2.16 16.83
C PHE A 41 5.38 -1.56 15.42
N PRO A 42 6.61 -1.24 14.96
CA PRO A 42 6.82 -0.78 13.59
C PRO A 42 6.40 -1.81 12.54
N SER A 43 6.62 -3.11 12.82
CA SER A 43 6.20 -4.19 11.92
C SER A 43 4.67 -4.24 11.78
N ARG A 44 3.91 -4.05 12.87
CA ARG A 44 2.44 -4.04 12.84
C ARG A 44 1.92 -2.84 12.06
N ILE A 45 2.52 -1.66 12.24
CA ILE A 45 2.17 -0.47 11.46
C ILE A 45 2.43 -0.72 9.97
N PHE A 46 3.61 -1.25 9.63
CA PHE A 46 3.96 -1.54 8.25
C PHE A 46 3.00 -2.54 7.61
N ASN A 47 2.74 -3.68 8.27
CA ASN A 47 1.81 -4.69 7.77
C ASN A 47 0.39 -4.12 7.61
N GLY A 48 -0.09 -3.33 8.58
CA GLY A 48 -1.39 -2.66 8.49
C GLY A 48 -1.47 -1.66 7.33
N MET A 49 -0.40 -0.90 7.09
CA MET A 49 -0.34 0.03 5.96
C MET A 49 -0.33 -0.71 4.62
N VAL A 50 0.45 -1.78 4.49
CA VAL A 50 0.44 -2.61 3.28
C VAL A 50 -0.96 -3.18 3.04
N ASN A 51 -1.58 -3.79 4.05
CA ASN A 51 -2.92 -4.35 3.95
C ASN A 51 -3.95 -3.32 3.48
N LYS A 52 -3.91 -2.10 4.03
CA LYS A 52 -4.81 -1.02 3.64
C LYS A 52 -4.59 -0.55 2.20
N LEU A 53 -3.34 -0.50 1.73
CA LEU A 53 -3.01 0.01 0.40
C LEU A 53 -3.18 -1.03 -0.71
N THR A 54 -2.96 -2.31 -0.40
CA THR A 54 -3.00 -3.39 -1.38
C THR A 54 -4.31 -4.18 -1.34
N GLY A 55 -5.07 -4.08 -0.25
CA GLY A 55 -6.27 -4.89 0.00
C GLY A 55 -5.97 -6.33 0.40
N VAL A 56 -4.69 -6.67 0.59
CA VAL A 56 -4.24 -7.98 1.07
C VAL A 56 -4.46 -8.06 2.58
N HIS A 57 -4.89 -9.20 3.09
CA HIS A 57 -5.11 -9.40 4.52
C HIS A 57 -4.08 -10.39 5.08
N LEU A 58 -2.86 -9.91 5.34
CA LEU A 58 -1.77 -10.71 5.91
C LEU A 58 -1.28 -10.09 7.23
N HIS A 59 -1.06 -10.93 8.23
CA HIS A 59 -0.49 -10.50 9.50
C HIS A 59 1.02 -10.35 9.44
N ASP A 60 1.71 -11.17 8.62
CA ASP A 60 3.16 -11.08 8.44
C ASP A 60 3.63 -11.28 6.99
N ILE A 61 3.80 -10.15 6.30
CA ILE A 61 4.27 -10.13 4.90
C ILE A 61 5.74 -10.56 4.78
N ASN A 62 6.52 -10.32 5.84
CA ASN A 62 7.96 -10.55 5.86
C ASN A 62 8.34 -11.98 6.26
N CYS A 63 7.38 -12.84 6.56
CA CYS A 63 7.67 -14.25 6.85
C CYS A 63 8.34 -14.91 5.62
N GLY A 64 9.50 -15.54 5.81
CA GLY A 64 10.24 -16.24 4.74
C GLY A 64 9.69 -17.63 4.40
N PHE A 65 8.79 -18.16 5.24
CA PHE A 65 8.20 -19.47 5.05
C PHE A 65 6.89 -19.38 4.26
N LYS A 66 7.00 -19.68 2.96
CA LYS A 66 5.90 -19.62 1.99
C LYS A 66 5.91 -20.87 1.12
N ALA A 67 4.72 -21.33 0.74
CA ALA A 67 4.51 -22.39 -0.24
C ALA A 67 3.73 -21.83 -1.43
N TYR A 68 4.07 -22.29 -2.63
CA TYR A 68 3.52 -21.79 -3.89
C TYR A 68 3.12 -22.96 -4.76
N ARG A 69 1.99 -22.80 -5.48
CA ARG A 69 1.76 -23.58 -6.68
C ARG A 69 2.69 -23.11 -7.80
N ARG A 70 3.01 -24.02 -8.71
CA ARG A 70 3.96 -23.77 -9.80
C ARG A 70 3.52 -22.58 -10.67
N GLU A 71 2.23 -22.50 -10.93
CA GLU A 71 1.55 -21.49 -11.74
C GLU A 71 1.79 -20.06 -11.23
N VAL A 72 1.96 -19.89 -9.91
CA VAL A 72 2.27 -18.58 -9.32
C VAL A 72 3.68 -18.12 -9.69
N ILE A 73 4.65 -19.02 -9.62
CA ILE A 73 6.07 -18.71 -9.86
C ILE A 73 6.36 -18.60 -11.37
N GLU A 74 5.66 -19.36 -12.19
CA GLU A 74 5.78 -19.34 -13.65
C GLU A 74 5.02 -18.17 -14.31
N ASP A 75 4.25 -17.38 -13.55
CA ASP A 75 3.59 -16.19 -14.09
C ASP A 75 4.67 -15.24 -14.68
N PRO A 76 4.66 -14.97 -16.01
CA PRO A 76 5.70 -14.18 -16.68
C PRO A 76 5.73 -12.71 -16.23
N HIS A 77 4.70 -12.28 -15.50
CA HIS A 77 4.58 -10.96 -14.94
C HIS A 77 4.90 -10.90 -13.43
N LEU A 78 5.20 -12.03 -12.79
CA LEU A 78 5.80 -12.06 -11.46
C LEU A 78 7.30 -11.73 -11.57
N LYS A 79 7.61 -10.50 -11.96
CA LYS A 79 9.00 -10.04 -12.07
C LYS A 79 9.55 -9.69 -10.69
N LEU A 80 10.36 -10.59 -10.15
CA LEU A 80 11.06 -10.39 -8.87
C LEU A 80 12.31 -9.53 -9.12
N TYR A 81 12.22 -8.24 -8.78
CA TYR A 81 13.36 -7.33 -8.79
C TYR A 81 13.77 -6.99 -7.36
N GLY A 82 15.07 -7.09 -7.05
CA GLY A 82 15.63 -6.73 -5.75
C GLY A 82 14.91 -7.39 -4.56
N ASP A 83 14.39 -6.57 -3.65
CA ASP A 83 13.73 -7.01 -2.41
C ASP A 83 12.24 -7.36 -2.57
N PHE A 84 11.71 -7.45 -3.80
CA PHE A 84 10.28 -7.74 -4.04
C PHE A 84 9.83 -9.15 -3.65
N HIS A 85 10.77 -10.06 -3.39
CA HIS A 85 10.49 -11.41 -2.89
C HIS A 85 9.61 -11.42 -1.63
N ARG A 86 9.70 -10.39 -0.77
CA ARG A 86 8.85 -10.27 0.42
C ARG A 86 7.39 -9.98 0.08
N PHE A 87 7.13 -9.34 -1.05
CA PHE A 87 5.80 -8.92 -1.49
C PHE A 87 5.17 -9.83 -2.54
N ILE A 88 5.75 -11.01 -2.79
CA ILE A 88 5.14 -12.01 -3.69
C ILE A 88 3.66 -12.25 -3.37
N PRO A 89 3.23 -12.39 -2.09
CA PRO A 89 1.80 -12.56 -1.77
C PRO A 89 0.93 -11.40 -2.26
N VAL A 90 1.44 -10.16 -2.14
CA VAL A 90 0.73 -8.96 -2.59
C VAL A 90 0.59 -8.95 -4.11
N ILE A 91 1.68 -9.25 -4.82
CA ILE A 91 1.69 -9.27 -6.28
C ILE A 91 0.79 -10.41 -6.79
N ALA A 92 0.88 -11.60 -6.20
CA ALA A 92 0.07 -12.76 -6.55
C ALA A 92 -1.43 -12.47 -6.34
N GLN A 93 -1.83 -11.92 -5.19
CA GLN A 93 -3.23 -11.56 -4.97
C GLN A 93 -3.71 -10.49 -5.96
N SER A 94 -2.86 -9.50 -6.28
CA SER A 94 -3.19 -8.52 -7.32
C SER A 94 -3.44 -9.18 -8.68
N ARG A 95 -2.80 -10.31 -8.98
CA ARG A 95 -2.97 -11.07 -10.23
C ARG A 95 -4.21 -11.96 -10.26
N GLY A 96 -4.90 -12.10 -9.12
CA GLY A 96 -6.10 -12.92 -8.98
C GLY A 96 -5.83 -14.29 -8.35
N PHE A 97 -4.59 -14.59 -7.97
CA PHE A 97 -4.28 -15.81 -7.22
C PHE A 97 -4.86 -15.75 -5.81
N ARG A 98 -5.30 -16.91 -5.31
CA ARG A 98 -5.85 -17.07 -3.96
C ARG A 98 -4.70 -17.23 -2.97
N VAL A 99 -4.58 -16.25 -2.07
CA VAL A 99 -3.54 -16.23 -1.04
C VAL A 99 -4.14 -16.57 0.32
N ALA A 100 -3.51 -17.49 1.04
CA ALA A 100 -3.84 -17.82 2.43
C ALA A 100 -2.65 -17.55 3.37
N GLU A 101 -2.97 -17.43 4.66
CA GLU A 101 -2.01 -17.34 5.73
C GLU A 101 -2.29 -18.40 6.79
N ILE A 102 -1.25 -19.04 7.31
CA ILE A 102 -1.36 -20.00 8.40
C ILE A 102 -0.51 -19.56 9.59
N LYS A 103 -1.00 -19.83 10.81
CA LYS A 103 -0.22 -19.61 12.03
C LYS A 103 0.86 -20.68 12.14
N VAL A 104 2.10 -20.25 12.25
CA VAL A 104 3.27 -21.12 12.43
C VAL A 104 3.99 -20.81 13.72
N THR A 105 4.53 -21.85 14.32
CA THR A 105 5.33 -21.73 15.55
C THR A 105 6.61 -20.95 15.25
N HIS A 106 6.94 -19.97 16.10
CA HIS A 106 8.13 -19.15 15.93
C HIS A 106 9.20 -19.54 16.96
N HIS A 107 10.32 -20.07 16.48
CA HIS A 107 11.47 -20.33 17.34
C HIS A 107 12.34 -19.06 17.48
N PRO A 108 12.84 -18.77 18.70
CA PRO A 108 13.78 -17.68 18.88
C PRO A 108 15.07 -17.98 18.10
N ARG A 109 15.59 -16.97 17.40
CA ARG A 109 16.87 -17.07 16.71
C ARG A 109 17.98 -17.44 17.70
N GLN A 110 18.65 -18.56 17.47
CA GLN A 110 19.75 -19.03 18.32
C GLN A 110 21.06 -18.27 18.06
N PHE A 111 21.28 -17.77 16.85
CA PHE A 111 22.52 -17.07 16.47
C PHE A 111 22.26 -15.85 15.56
N GLY A 112 22.88 -14.71 15.86
CA GLY A 112 22.93 -13.53 14.99
C GLY A 112 22.12 -12.31 15.45
N VAL A 113 22.68 -11.12 15.26
CA VAL A 113 22.03 -9.84 15.58
C VAL A 113 21.02 -9.48 14.48
N SER A 114 19.82 -9.04 14.84
CA SER A 114 18.82 -8.58 13.87
C SER A 114 19.31 -7.35 13.12
N LYS A 115 19.58 -7.46 11.82
CA LYS A 115 19.88 -6.33 10.91
C LYS A 115 18.64 -5.48 10.55
N PHE A 116 17.58 -5.53 11.37
CA PHE A 116 16.39 -4.69 11.20
C PHE A 116 16.66 -3.31 11.80
N GLY A 117 17.37 -2.47 11.03
CA GLY A 117 17.57 -1.05 11.33
C GLY A 117 16.56 -0.15 10.62
N ALA A 118 16.53 1.14 10.97
CA ALA A 118 15.69 2.15 10.33
C ALA A 118 15.85 2.21 8.80
N LYS A 119 17.07 1.96 8.29
CA LYS A 119 17.35 1.86 6.85
C LYS A 119 16.50 0.79 6.15
N ARG A 120 16.37 -0.39 6.77
CA ARG A 120 15.59 -1.51 6.20
C ARG A 120 14.09 -1.20 6.21
N PHE A 121 13.62 -0.43 7.18
CA PHE A 121 12.24 0.08 7.19
C PHE A 121 11.99 1.12 6.09
N ALA A 122 12.91 2.06 5.87
CA ALA A 122 12.81 3.04 4.79
C ALA A 122 12.83 2.36 3.40
N GLN A 123 13.71 1.39 3.21
CA GLN A 123 13.75 0.56 2.00
C GLN A 123 12.45 -0.26 1.85
N GLY A 124 11.96 -0.79 2.98
CA GLY A 124 10.59 -1.23 3.25
C GLY A 124 9.51 -0.46 2.49
N LEU A 125 9.46 0.84 2.79
CA LEU A 125 8.49 1.79 2.26
C LEU A 125 8.70 2.08 0.77
N ILE A 126 9.94 2.28 0.34
CA ILE A 126 10.25 2.58 -1.07
C ILE A 126 9.80 1.42 -1.96
N ASP A 127 10.10 0.18 -1.58
CA ASP A 127 9.67 -0.98 -2.37
C ASP A 127 8.14 -1.14 -2.35
N LEU A 128 7.48 -0.82 -1.24
CA LEU A 128 6.01 -0.80 -1.20
C LEU A 128 5.45 0.23 -2.19
N MET A 129 6.02 1.44 -2.24
CA MET A 129 5.62 2.46 -3.22
C MET A 129 5.82 1.96 -4.65
N ASN A 130 6.96 1.32 -4.93
CA ASN A 130 7.24 0.74 -6.25
C ASN A 130 6.22 -0.34 -6.62
N ILE A 131 5.86 -1.21 -5.67
CA ILE A 131 4.87 -2.27 -5.93
C ILE A 131 3.49 -1.69 -6.14
N LEU A 132 3.06 -0.72 -5.32
CA LEU A 132 1.79 -0.04 -5.51
C LEU A 132 1.73 0.65 -6.87
N PHE A 133 2.84 1.25 -7.30
CA PHE A 133 2.96 1.82 -8.64
C PHE A 133 2.81 0.72 -9.72
N LEU A 134 3.54 -0.38 -9.61
CA LEU A 134 3.47 -1.49 -10.57
C LEU A 134 2.10 -2.19 -10.61
N THR A 135 1.43 -2.37 -9.47
CA THR A 135 0.13 -3.06 -9.42
C THR A 135 -1.05 -2.14 -9.72
N THR A 136 -0.97 -0.86 -9.35
CA THR A 136 -2.10 0.08 -9.43
C THR A 136 -1.97 1.07 -10.59
N PHE A 137 -0.82 1.72 -10.74
CA PHE A 137 -0.61 2.77 -11.76
C PHE A 137 -0.64 2.19 -13.16
N LEU A 138 0.02 1.05 -13.39
CA LEU A 138 0.02 0.39 -14.71
C LEU A 138 -1.37 -0.11 -15.14
N ARG A 139 -2.26 -0.41 -14.19
CA ARG A 139 -3.60 -0.95 -14.50
C ARG A 139 -4.65 0.13 -14.68
N ARG A 140 -4.58 1.23 -13.93
CA ARG A 140 -5.66 2.25 -13.84
C ARG A 140 -5.11 3.67 -13.59
N PRO A 141 -4.21 4.22 -14.44
CA PRO A 141 -3.55 5.50 -14.17
C PRO A 141 -4.57 6.65 -14.02
N LEU A 142 -5.60 6.66 -14.87
CA LEU A 142 -6.61 7.72 -14.92
C LEU A 142 -7.46 7.86 -13.65
N ARG A 143 -7.62 6.83 -12.82
CA ARG A 143 -8.44 6.93 -11.58
C ARG A 143 -7.73 7.68 -10.46
N LEU A 144 -6.41 7.56 -10.40
CA LEU A 144 -5.58 8.30 -9.46
C LEU A 144 -5.51 9.77 -9.86
N PHE A 145 -5.25 10.04 -11.15
CA PHE A 145 -5.31 11.40 -11.68
C PHE A 145 -6.69 12.02 -11.55
N ALA A 146 -7.77 11.29 -11.83
CA ALA A 146 -9.12 11.80 -11.66
C ALA A 146 -9.39 12.28 -10.23
N ARG A 147 -9.00 11.51 -9.20
CA ARG A 147 -9.20 11.91 -7.79
C ARG A 147 -8.29 13.05 -7.33
N LEU A 148 -7.04 13.08 -7.81
CA LEU A 148 -6.07 14.11 -7.45
C LEU A 148 -6.35 15.44 -8.14
N VAL A 149 -6.87 15.39 -9.36
CA VAL A 149 -7.13 16.59 -10.18
C VAL A 149 -8.51 17.15 -9.91
N SER A 150 -9.55 16.33 -9.70
CA SER A 150 -10.93 16.80 -9.58
C SER A 150 -11.16 17.76 -8.41
N GLY A 151 -10.54 17.50 -7.25
CA GLY A 151 -10.71 18.32 -6.04
C GLY A 151 -10.12 19.73 -6.19
N PRO A 152 -8.81 19.86 -6.52
CA PRO A 152 -8.17 21.14 -6.75
C PRO A 152 -8.76 21.91 -7.93
N LEU A 153 -9.13 21.25 -9.03
CA LEU A 153 -9.77 21.94 -10.16
C LEU A 153 -11.11 22.56 -9.78
N TYR A 154 -11.92 21.83 -9.00
CA TYR A 154 -13.17 22.36 -8.47
C TYR A 154 -12.91 23.61 -7.63
N TRP A 155 -11.95 23.55 -6.71
CA TRP A 155 -11.59 24.70 -5.87
C TRP A 155 -11.13 25.92 -6.69
N VAL A 156 -10.27 25.70 -7.70
CA VAL A 156 -9.78 26.76 -8.60
C VAL A 156 -10.92 27.35 -9.43
N PHE A 157 -11.83 26.52 -9.92
CA PHE A 157 -12.98 26.98 -10.71
C PHE A 157 -13.90 27.88 -9.90
N TRP A 158 -14.27 27.45 -8.68
CA TRP A 158 -15.15 28.23 -7.81
C TRP A 158 -14.51 29.51 -7.28
N SER A 159 -13.21 29.48 -6.94
CA SER A 159 -12.50 30.68 -6.49
C SER A 159 -12.38 31.72 -7.60
N THR A 160 -12.10 31.28 -8.84
CA THR A 160 -12.03 32.16 -10.00
C THR A 160 -13.40 32.76 -10.33
N SER A 161 -14.46 31.95 -10.30
CA SER A 161 -15.84 32.40 -10.53
C SER A 161 -16.29 33.43 -9.49
N LEU A 162 -15.99 33.18 -8.20
CA LEU A 162 -16.28 34.12 -7.11
C LEU A 162 -15.53 35.44 -7.28
N LEU A 163 -14.23 35.38 -7.62
CA LEU A 163 -13.42 36.57 -7.85
C LEU A 163 -13.99 37.42 -9.01
N CYS A 164 -14.35 36.79 -10.14
CA CYS A 164 -15.00 37.48 -11.25
C CYS A 164 -16.30 38.16 -10.83
N TYR A 165 -17.16 37.47 -10.06
CA TYR A 165 -18.42 38.03 -9.56
C TYR A 165 -18.19 39.28 -8.69
N VAL A 166 -17.25 39.22 -7.73
CA VAL A 166 -16.91 40.35 -6.84
C VAL A 166 -16.36 41.54 -7.65
N VAL A 167 -15.50 41.28 -8.63
CA VAL A 167 -14.98 42.35 -9.51
C VAL A 167 -16.12 43.00 -10.29
N THR A 168 -16.99 42.22 -10.95
CA THR A 168 -18.10 42.78 -11.74
C THR A 168 -19.11 43.57 -10.91
N SER A 169 -19.43 43.08 -9.70
CA SER A 169 -20.34 43.77 -8.77
C SER A 169 -19.70 45.05 -8.19
N GLY A 170 -18.40 45.03 -7.91
CA GLY A 170 -17.66 46.24 -7.52
C GLY A 170 -17.64 47.31 -8.61
N PHE A 171 -17.42 46.92 -9.88
CA PHE A 171 -17.47 47.83 -11.02
C PHE A 171 -18.89 48.39 -11.26
N MET A 172 -19.94 47.56 -11.17
CA MET A 172 -21.32 48.03 -11.27
C MET A 172 -21.68 49.00 -10.13
N SER A 173 -21.23 48.73 -8.91
CA SER A 173 -21.45 49.63 -7.77
C SER A 173 -20.79 51.01 -7.98
N GLN A 174 -19.57 51.05 -8.52
CA GLN A 174 -18.90 52.32 -8.81
C GLN A 174 -19.60 53.09 -9.93
N SER A 175 -20.07 52.42 -10.99
CA SER A 175 -20.83 53.04 -12.08
C SER A 175 -22.15 53.66 -11.63
N ILE A 176 -22.83 53.08 -10.64
CA ILE A 176 -24.07 53.65 -10.10
C ILE A 176 -23.78 54.87 -9.23
N SER A 177 -22.72 54.81 -8.40
CA SER A 177 -22.32 55.94 -7.55
C SER A 177 -21.87 57.17 -8.34
N SER A 178 -21.17 56.98 -9.46
CA SER A 178 -20.70 58.09 -10.31
C SER A 178 -21.83 58.77 -11.08
N GLN A 179 -22.92 58.05 -11.39
CA GLN A 179 -24.13 58.62 -12.00
C GLN A 179 -24.96 59.45 -11.01
N CYS A 180 -25.02 59.06 -9.73
CA CYS A 180 -25.73 59.85 -8.70
C CYS A 180 -25.06 61.20 -8.41
N CYS A 181 -23.73 61.29 -8.44
CA CYS A 181 -23.03 62.56 -8.18
C CYS A 181 -23.25 63.60 -9.29
N LEU A 182 -23.57 63.19 -10.52
CA LEU A 182 -23.85 64.11 -11.64
C LEU A 182 -25.24 64.77 -11.55
N TRP A 183 -26.18 64.20 -10.78
CA TRP A 183 -27.55 64.73 -10.64
C TRP A 183 -27.73 65.71 -9.47
N VAL A 184 -26.75 65.85 -8.58
CA VAL A 184 -26.83 66.73 -7.39
C VAL A 184 -26.19 68.11 -7.64
N SER A 185 -25.57 68.33 -8.80
CA SER A 185 -24.88 69.59 -9.14
C SER A 185 -25.55 70.41 -10.26
N SER A 186 -26.86 70.26 -10.49
CA SER A 186 -27.64 71.07 -11.44
C SER A 186 -28.69 71.91 -10.73
#